data_AF-A0A382HC08-F1
#
_entry.id   AF-A0A382HC08-F1
#
_cell.length_a   1.000
_cell.length_b   1.000
_cell.length_c   1.000
_cell.angle_alpha   90.00
_cell.angle_beta   90.00
_cell.angle_gamma   90.00
#
_symmetry.space_group_name_H-M   'P 1'
#
loop_
_entity.id
_entity.type
_entity.pdbx_description
1 polymer ?
#
loop_
_entity_poly.entity_id
_entity_poly.type
_entity_poly.pdbx_seq_one_letter_code
_entity_poly.pdbx_strand_id
1 'polypeptide(L)'
;MLAASLMLVVVGTAEVFADGIKNPVYSNNPIAAEVDGEPIYLDDLKHVRIQEILKQLHEMQTRSLKEKILDKLAEKHPELKAEQAPKVTEAEITKFYEGNSGIKELGSLSKVSAEIRDYLEISFRQVHIERQYQHAVRQGWVKVYLTPPNDFKLVAGVGTAMLWTEEKVPSNRRVFVLEYSDFQCPFCKRVQSTLQKLRKLYSNEVQFGYRHFPLPFHKEAKVLAQAVECARDQNKFWELQDLFYKNISSAANEKEIMGLVKLAGIEDTRAFETCWRKGKYEQRVQNDIREGVELGIQGTPTFILGAYDPESRTVSGKMFSGAVSKEKFVQVIEQFLTSTRSEAKLNR
;
A
#
# COMPACT_ATOMS: atom_id res chain seq x y z
N MET A 1 45.73 -43.92 -11.81
CA MET A 1 45.26 -42.53 -12.03
C MET A 1 43.80 -42.63 -12.47
N LEU A 2 42.78 -42.08 -11.84
CA LEU A 2 42.65 -41.01 -10.86
C LEU A 2 41.77 -41.47 -9.66
N ALA A 3 42.10 -40.99 -8.47
CA ALA A 3 41.22 -41.07 -7.29
C ALA A 3 40.27 -39.86 -7.30
N ALA A 4 38.97 -40.10 -7.18
CA ALA A 4 37.97 -39.05 -6.97
C ALA A 4 37.64 -38.98 -5.48
N SER A 5 38.21 -37.98 -4.79
CA SER A 5 37.86 -37.63 -3.42
C SER A 5 36.46 -37.00 -3.39
N LEU A 6 35.50 -37.72 -2.83
CA LEU A 6 34.18 -37.21 -2.51
C LEU A 6 34.29 -36.45 -1.18
N MET A 7 34.37 -35.11 -1.22
CA MET A 7 34.21 -34.28 -0.02
C MET A 7 32.74 -34.31 0.41
N LEU A 8 32.44 -35.03 1.48
CA LEU A 8 31.21 -34.84 2.24
C LEU A 8 31.26 -33.45 2.89
N VAL A 9 30.46 -32.52 2.39
CA VAL A 9 30.13 -31.29 3.12
C VAL A 9 29.11 -31.69 4.18
N VAL A 10 29.58 -31.88 5.41
CA VAL A 10 28.71 -31.99 6.58
C VAL A 10 28.17 -30.59 6.85
N VAL A 11 26.91 -30.35 6.47
CA VAL A 11 26.16 -29.18 6.94
C VAL A 11 25.80 -29.47 8.39
N GLY A 12 26.65 -29.03 9.31
CA GLY A 12 26.33 -29.03 10.73
C GLY A 12 25.19 -28.05 10.97
N THR A 13 24.02 -28.57 11.36
CA THR A 13 22.97 -27.76 11.96
C THR A 13 23.47 -27.33 13.33
N ALA A 14 24.00 -26.12 13.44
CA ALA A 14 24.19 -25.49 14.73
C ALA A 14 22.79 -25.20 15.30
N GLU A 15 22.37 -26.00 16.29
CA GLU A 15 21.22 -25.66 17.13
C GLU A 15 21.60 -24.41 17.92
N VAL A 16 21.13 -23.25 17.45
CA VAL A 16 21.25 -21.99 18.19
C VAL A 16 20.21 -22.06 19.31
N PHE A 17 20.70 -22.25 20.53
CA PHE A 17 19.88 -22.15 21.74
C PHE A 17 19.28 -20.75 21.83
N ALA A 18 17.98 -20.65 21.66
CA ALA A 18 17.23 -19.45 22.00
C ALA A 18 17.16 -19.36 23.54
N ASP A 19 18.10 -18.62 24.14
CA ASP A 19 17.98 -18.21 25.53
C ASP A 19 16.63 -17.49 25.72
N GLY A 20 15.93 -17.85 26.79
CA GLY A 20 14.54 -17.48 27.03
C GLY A 20 14.32 -15.97 27.13
N ILE A 21 14.05 -15.32 25.99
CA ILE A 21 13.55 -13.95 25.96
C ILE A 21 12.11 -13.97 26.48
N LYS A 22 11.92 -13.47 27.69
CA LYS A 22 10.59 -13.11 28.21
C LYS A 22 10.06 -11.93 27.39
N ASN A 23 9.38 -12.19 26.28
CA ASN A 23 8.66 -11.16 25.52
C ASN A 23 7.14 -11.29 25.75
N PRO A 24 6.55 -10.60 26.75
CA PRO A 24 5.12 -10.37 26.79
C PRO A 24 4.80 -9.00 26.20
N VAL A 25 5.34 -8.68 25.02
CA VAL A 25 4.93 -7.49 24.26
C VAL A 25 4.58 -7.97 22.87
N TYR A 26 3.27 -8.04 22.58
CA TYR A 26 2.79 -8.19 21.21
C TYR A 26 3.26 -6.96 20.42
N SER A 27 4.35 -7.12 19.66
CA SER A 27 4.81 -6.15 18.67
C SER A 27 4.35 -6.59 17.29
N ASN A 28 3.86 -5.65 16.46
CA ASN A 28 3.53 -5.91 15.07
C ASN A 28 4.78 -6.11 14.19
N ASN A 29 5.98 -5.81 14.72
CA ASN A 29 7.27 -6.01 14.06
C ASN A 29 8.32 -6.47 15.10
N PRO A 30 8.33 -7.74 15.52
CA PRO A 30 9.28 -8.24 16.52
C PRO A 30 10.71 -8.29 15.97
N ILE A 31 11.71 -8.27 16.87
CA ILE A 31 13.11 -8.56 16.51
C ILE A 31 13.20 -10.03 16.11
N ALA A 32 13.63 -10.27 14.87
CA ALA A 32 13.85 -11.59 14.30
C ALA A 32 15.25 -12.13 14.64
N ALA A 33 16.26 -11.26 14.71
CA ALA A 33 17.62 -11.59 15.12
C ALA A 33 18.38 -10.35 15.60
N GLU A 34 19.56 -10.52 16.20
CA GLU A 34 20.50 -9.45 16.54
C GLU A 34 21.90 -9.85 16.04
N VAL A 35 22.61 -8.92 15.40
CA VAL A 35 23.97 -9.12 14.84
C VAL A 35 24.86 -7.99 15.33
N ASP A 36 25.88 -8.30 16.14
CA ASP A 36 26.80 -7.32 16.74
C ASP A 36 26.10 -6.18 17.52
N GLY A 37 24.96 -6.47 18.14
CA GLY A 37 24.15 -5.48 18.86
C GLY A 37 23.12 -4.76 17.99
N GLU A 38 23.09 -5.01 16.67
CA GLU A 38 22.13 -4.42 15.74
C GLU A 38 20.95 -5.37 15.49
N PRO A 39 19.70 -4.95 15.78
CA PRO A 39 18.53 -5.80 15.59
C PRO A 39 18.13 -5.89 14.11
N ILE A 40 17.78 -7.10 13.68
CA ILE A 40 17.04 -7.40 12.46
C ILE A 40 15.58 -7.63 12.87
N TYR A 41 14.66 -6.87 12.29
CA TYR A 41 13.24 -6.97 12.56
C TYR A 41 12.56 -7.92 11.57
N LEU A 42 11.38 -8.44 11.94
CA LEU A 42 10.57 -9.29 11.07
C LEU A 42 10.25 -8.62 9.73
N ASP A 43 10.05 -7.30 9.75
CA ASP A 43 9.82 -6.49 8.55
C ASP A 43 11.02 -6.40 7.61
N ASP A 44 12.24 -6.54 8.13
CA ASP A 44 13.46 -6.57 7.29
C ASP A 44 13.53 -7.84 6.44
N LEU A 45 12.72 -8.86 6.78
CA LEU A 45 12.59 -10.09 6.03
C LEU A 45 11.53 -10.01 4.91
N LYS A 46 10.84 -8.87 4.74
CA LYS A 46 9.81 -8.69 3.71
C LYS A 46 10.40 -8.92 2.30
N HIS A 47 9.80 -9.86 1.58
CA HIS A 47 10.23 -10.23 0.23
C HIS A 47 8.99 -10.48 -0.67
N VAL A 48 9.08 -10.16 -1.97
CA VAL A 48 7.97 -10.34 -2.94
C VAL A 48 7.43 -11.77 -2.93
N ARG A 49 8.31 -12.76 -2.79
CA ARG A 49 7.90 -14.18 -2.69
C ARG A 49 7.11 -14.49 -1.42
N ILE A 50 7.44 -13.88 -0.29
CA ILE A 50 6.71 -14.05 0.97
C ILE A 50 5.33 -13.40 0.83
N GLN A 51 5.24 -12.23 0.20
CA GLN A 51 3.98 -11.56 -0.09
C GLN A 51 3.06 -12.40 -1.00
N GLU A 52 3.62 -13.01 -2.05
CA GLU A 52 2.85 -13.88 -2.94
C GLU A 52 2.34 -15.12 -2.19
N ILE A 53 3.14 -15.71 -1.31
CA ILE A 53 2.71 -16.84 -0.48
C ILE A 53 1.63 -16.42 0.52
N LEU A 54 1.74 -15.25 1.16
CA LEU A 54 0.71 -14.73 2.07
C LEU A 54 -0.61 -14.49 1.34
N LYS A 55 -0.56 -14.00 0.09
CA LYS A 55 -1.73 -13.85 -0.77
C LYS A 55 -2.34 -15.22 -1.11
N GLN A 56 -1.53 -16.18 -1.54
CA GLN A 56 -1.98 -17.55 -1.81
C GLN A 56 -2.62 -18.20 -0.58
N LEU A 57 -2.01 -18.03 0.59
CA LEU A 57 -2.55 -18.51 1.86
C LEU A 57 -3.94 -17.89 2.14
N HIS A 58 -4.07 -16.58 1.99
CA HIS A 58 -5.36 -15.91 2.21
C HIS A 58 -6.44 -16.35 1.20
N GLU A 59 -6.08 -16.55 -0.06
CA GLU A 59 -6.99 -17.09 -1.09
C GLU A 59 -7.45 -18.51 -0.73
N MET A 60 -6.54 -19.36 -0.26
CA MET A 60 -6.84 -20.72 0.20
C MET A 60 -7.76 -20.71 1.44
N GLN A 61 -7.47 -19.83 2.42
CA GLN A 61 -8.31 -19.64 3.60
C GLN A 61 -9.71 -19.16 3.22
N THR A 62 -9.81 -18.21 2.30
CA THR A 62 -11.08 -17.67 1.81
C THR A 62 -11.92 -18.74 1.12
N ARG A 63 -11.31 -19.55 0.25
CA ARG A 63 -11.99 -20.68 -0.40
C ARG A 63 -12.51 -21.69 0.62
N SER A 64 -11.64 -22.10 1.54
CA SER A 64 -11.99 -23.06 2.60
C SER A 64 -13.08 -22.52 3.53
N LEU A 65 -13.07 -21.22 3.81
CA LEU A 65 -14.07 -20.55 4.63
C LEU A 65 -15.44 -20.56 3.94
N LYS A 66 -15.51 -20.28 2.64
CA LYS A 66 -16.77 -20.33 1.87
C LYS A 66 -17.41 -21.71 1.95
N GLU A 67 -16.63 -22.77 1.72
CA GLU A 67 -17.11 -24.15 1.85
C GLU A 67 -17.64 -24.43 3.26
N LYS A 68 -16.87 -24.13 4.30
CA LYS A 68 -17.33 -24.30 5.70
C LYS A 68 -18.59 -23.52 6.04
N ILE A 69 -18.76 -22.31 5.49
CA ILE A 69 -19.97 -21.51 5.68
C ILE A 69 -21.17 -22.21 5.07
N LEU A 70 -21.04 -22.72 3.83
CA LEU A 70 -22.12 -23.42 3.16
C LEU A 70 -22.48 -24.72 3.87
N ASP A 71 -21.49 -25.50 4.32
CA ASP A 71 -21.72 -26.73 5.09
C ASP A 71 -22.52 -26.45 6.36
N LYS A 72 -22.14 -25.38 7.09
CA LYS A 72 -22.84 -24.97 8.31
C LYS A 72 -24.27 -24.49 8.04
N LEU A 73 -24.48 -23.77 6.93
CA LEU A 73 -25.81 -23.31 6.56
C LEU A 73 -26.69 -24.44 6.01
N ALA A 74 -26.09 -25.48 5.43
CA ALA A 74 -26.79 -26.62 4.84
C ALA A 74 -27.64 -27.42 5.85
N GLU A 75 -27.39 -27.28 7.15
CA GLU A 75 -28.26 -27.83 8.20
C GLU A 75 -29.67 -27.26 8.16
N LYS A 76 -29.80 -25.98 7.78
CA LYS A 76 -31.08 -25.25 7.70
C LYS A 76 -31.52 -24.96 6.26
N HIS A 77 -30.56 -24.98 5.34
CA HIS A 77 -30.71 -24.65 3.92
C HIS A 77 -30.06 -25.72 3.04
N PRO A 78 -30.64 -26.94 2.95
CA PRO A 78 -30.02 -28.08 2.28
C PRO A 78 -29.65 -27.82 0.81
N GLU A 79 -30.29 -26.86 0.14
CA GLU A 79 -30.00 -26.40 -1.22
C GLU A 79 -28.61 -25.78 -1.39
N LEU A 80 -27.95 -25.38 -0.29
CA LEU A 80 -26.64 -24.74 -0.33
C LEU A 80 -25.46 -25.71 -0.39
N LYS A 81 -25.71 -27.03 -0.28
CA LYS A 81 -24.64 -28.04 -0.26
C LYS A 81 -23.76 -27.98 -1.50
N ALA A 82 -22.45 -28.05 -1.29
CA ALA A 82 -21.46 -28.01 -2.36
C ALA A 82 -21.54 -29.23 -3.28
N GLU A 83 -22.02 -30.37 -2.79
CA GLU A 83 -22.21 -31.61 -3.55
C GLU A 83 -23.35 -31.54 -4.58
N GLN A 84 -24.18 -30.49 -4.54
CA GLN A 84 -25.24 -30.25 -5.53
C GLN A 84 -24.75 -29.48 -6.76
N ALA A 85 -23.44 -29.36 -6.94
CA ALA A 85 -22.87 -28.73 -8.11
C ALA A 85 -23.34 -29.43 -9.41
N PRO A 86 -23.57 -28.67 -10.51
CA PRO A 86 -23.93 -29.26 -11.80
C PRO A 86 -22.89 -30.29 -12.25
N LYS A 87 -23.36 -31.43 -12.75
CA LYS A 87 -22.48 -32.46 -13.33
C LYS A 87 -22.05 -32.06 -14.74
N VAL A 88 -20.79 -32.36 -15.07
CA VAL A 88 -20.23 -32.10 -16.41
C VAL A 88 -20.79 -33.10 -17.41
N THR A 89 -21.20 -32.60 -18.57
CA THR A 89 -21.74 -33.37 -19.69
C THR A 89 -20.73 -33.54 -20.82
N GLU A 90 -20.90 -34.58 -21.65
CA GLU A 90 -20.06 -34.77 -22.85
C GLU A 90 -20.09 -33.58 -23.82
N ALA A 91 -21.23 -32.88 -23.88
CA ALA A 91 -21.37 -31.68 -24.69
C ALA A 91 -20.48 -30.53 -24.18
N GLU A 92 -20.34 -30.37 -22.86
CA GLU A 92 -19.46 -29.36 -22.25
C GLU A 92 -17.99 -29.70 -22.43
N ILE A 93 -17.63 -30.98 -22.33
CA ILE A 93 -16.27 -31.47 -22.62
C ILE A 93 -15.91 -31.19 -24.08
N THR A 94 -16.80 -31.54 -25.01
CA THR A 94 -16.60 -31.30 -26.45
C THR A 94 -16.46 -29.81 -26.73
N LYS A 95 -17.36 -28.99 -26.18
CA LYS A 95 -17.32 -27.52 -26.33
C LYS A 95 -16.03 -26.92 -25.77
N PHE A 96 -15.56 -27.38 -24.62
CA PHE A 96 -14.31 -26.92 -24.02
C PHE A 96 -13.11 -27.29 -24.89
N TYR A 97 -13.05 -28.53 -25.39
CA TYR A 97 -11.99 -28.98 -26.29
C TYR A 97 -11.96 -28.20 -27.61
N GLU A 98 -13.13 -27.96 -28.22
CA GLU A 98 -13.24 -27.23 -29.49
C GLU A 98 -12.82 -25.77 -29.35
N GLY A 99 -13.20 -25.14 -28.23
CA GLY A 99 -12.93 -23.73 -27.92
C GLY A 99 -11.53 -23.41 -27.43
N ASN A 100 -10.70 -24.41 -27.09
CA ASN A 100 -9.34 -24.22 -26.58
C ASN A 100 -8.30 -24.86 -27.51
N SER A 101 -7.73 -24.06 -28.41
CA SER A 101 -6.75 -24.53 -29.41
C SER A 101 -5.53 -25.21 -28.80
N GLY A 102 -5.01 -24.71 -27.67
CA GLY A 102 -3.83 -25.30 -27.01
C GLY A 102 -4.05 -26.70 -26.45
N ILE A 103 -5.30 -27.10 -26.16
CA ILE A 103 -5.60 -28.46 -25.68
C ILE A 103 -5.50 -29.48 -26.82
N LYS A 104 -5.76 -29.06 -28.06
CA LYS A 104 -5.68 -29.91 -29.25
C LYS A 104 -4.25 -30.39 -29.52
N GLU A 105 -3.25 -29.68 -28.98
CA GLU A 105 -1.84 -30.06 -29.06
C GLU A 105 -1.49 -31.25 -28.13
N LEU A 106 -2.31 -31.51 -27.09
CA LEU A 106 -2.11 -32.60 -26.13
C LEU A 106 -2.65 -33.96 -26.63
N GLY A 107 -3.55 -33.93 -27.63
CA GLY A 107 -4.04 -35.11 -28.33
C GLY A 107 -5.52 -35.01 -28.73
N SER A 108 -6.07 -36.11 -29.25
CA SER A 108 -7.48 -36.21 -29.63
C SER A 108 -8.41 -36.04 -28.43
N LEU A 109 -9.64 -35.59 -28.68
CA LEU A 109 -10.70 -35.46 -27.65
C LEU A 109 -10.83 -36.73 -26.80
N SER A 110 -10.81 -37.91 -27.40
CA SER A 110 -10.88 -39.20 -26.68
C SER A 110 -9.74 -39.41 -25.68
N LYS A 111 -8.56 -38.85 -25.96
CA LYS A 111 -7.37 -39.01 -25.14
C LYS A 111 -7.38 -38.07 -23.93
N VAL A 112 -7.92 -36.86 -24.09
CA VAL A 112 -7.89 -35.80 -23.05
C VAL A 112 -9.24 -35.58 -22.35
N SER A 113 -10.31 -36.28 -22.76
CA SER A 113 -11.67 -36.08 -22.25
C SER A 113 -11.79 -36.29 -20.74
N ALA A 114 -11.04 -37.23 -20.17
CA ALA A 114 -11.00 -37.48 -18.73
C ALA A 114 -10.45 -36.28 -17.96
N GLU A 115 -9.30 -35.73 -18.40
CA GLU A 115 -8.64 -34.59 -17.76
C GLU A 115 -9.48 -33.31 -17.89
N ILE A 116 -10.13 -33.11 -19.04
CA ILE A 116 -11.08 -32.01 -19.26
C ILE A 116 -12.27 -32.14 -18.31
N ARG A 117 -12.81 -33.36 -18.13
CA ARG A 117 -13.92 -33.60 -17.21
C ARG A 117 -13.52 -33.22 -15.79
N ASP A 118 -12.38 -33.72 -15.30
CA ASP A 118 -11.90 -33.42 -13.95
C ASP A 118 -11.71 -31.90 -13.73
N TYR A 119 -11.12 -31.21 -14.70
CA TYR A 119 -10.97 -29.76 -14.67
C TYR A 119 -12.33 -29.03 -14.60
N LEU A 120 -13.27 -29.41 -15.48
CA LEU A 120 -14.58 -28.80 -15.53
C LEU A 120 -15.41 -29.09 -14.28
N GLU A 121 -15.30 -30.27 -13.69
CA GLU A 121 -15.99 -30.63 -12.44
C GLU A 121 -15.49 -29.76 -11.28
N ILE A 122 -14.16 -29.56 -11.17
CA ILE A 122 -13.58 -28.63 -10.19
C ILE A 122 -14.10 -27.21 -10.45
N SER A 123 -14.09 -26.75 -11.70
CA SER A 123 -14.53 -25.41 -12.09
C SER A 123 -16.01 -25.17 -11.76
N PHE A 124 -16.89 -26.09 -12.16
CA PHE A 124 -18.33 -26.01 -11.91
C PHE A 124 -18.64 -26.01 -10.43
N ARG A 125 -17.95 -26.84 -9.65
CA ARG A 125 -18.06 -26.86 -8.20
C ARG A 125 -17.66 -25.52 -7.59
N GLN A 126 -16.55 -24.91 -8.01
CA GLN A 126 -16.12 -23.60 -7.50
C GLN A 126 -17.11 -22.48 -7.86
N VAL A 127 -17.64 -22.48 -9.09
CA VAL A 127 -18.68 -21.52 -9.52
C VAL A 127 -19.97 -21.70 -8.70
N HIS A 128 -20.37 -22.94 -8.45
CA HIS A 128 -21.53 -23.25 -7.60
C HIS A 128 -21.34 -22.75 -6.17
N ILE A 129 -20.21 -23.07 -5.53
CA ILE A 129 -19.85 -22.59 -4.20
C ILE A 129 -19.91 -21.06 -4.14
N GLU A 130 -19.32 -20.37 -5.11
CA GLU A 130 -19.35 -18.91 -5.15
C GLU A 130 -20.78 -18.38 -5.25
N ARG A 131 -21.60 -18.94 -6.14
CA ARG A 131 -22.99 -18.51 -6.31
C ARG A 131 -23.81 -18.69 -5.02
N GLN A 132 -23.70 -19.84 -4.35
CA GLN A 132 -24.41 -20.12 -3.11
C GLN A 132 -23.93 -19.22 -1.97
N TYR A 133 -22.61 -19.02 -1.87
CA TYR A 133 -22.03 -18.11 -0.89
C TYR A 133 -22.56 -16.68 -1.06
N GLN A 134 -22.57 -16.18 -2.30
CA GLN A 134 -23.12 -14.85 -2.61
C GLN A 134 -24.62 -14.75 -2.32
N HIS A 135 -25.38 -15.83 -2.52
CA HIS A 135 -26.78 -15.89 -2.11
C HIS A 135 -26.91 -15.76 -0.58
N ALA A 136 -26.16 -16.57 0.19
CA ALA A 136 -26.19 -16.53 1.65
C ALA A 136 -25.78 -15.16 2.23
N VAL A 137 -24.81 -14.48 1.61
CA VAL A 137 -24.44 -13.11 1.96
C VAL A 137 -25.60 -12.14 1.72
N ARG A 138 -26.27 -12.19 0.56
CA ARG A 138 -27.43 -11.33 0.26
C ARG A 138 -28.62 -11.54 1.21
N GLN A 139 -28.79 -12.78 1.69
CA GLN A 139 -29.81 -13.09 2.70
C GLN A 139 -29.42 -12.61 4.12
N GLY A 140 -28.20 -12.11 4.31
CA GLY A 140 -27.70 -11.67 5.61
C GLY A 140 -27.34 -12.81 6.56
N TRP A 141 -27.22 -14.05 6.07
CA TRP A 141 -26.91 -15.22 6.89
C TRP A 141 -25.45 -15.31 7.32
N VAL A 142 -24.58 -14.52 6.68
CA VAL A 142 -23.13 -14.64 6.80
C VAL A 142 -22.55 -13.29 7.21
N LYS A 143 -21.74 -13.30 8.27
CA LYS A 143 -20.84 -12.21 8.64
C LYS A 143 -19.41 -12.73 8.63
N VAL A 144 -18.58 -12.18 7.75
CA VAL A 144 -17.19 -12.61 7.57
C VAL A 144 -16.25 -11.67 8.32
N TYR A 145 -15.36 -12.25 9.13
CA TYR A 145 -14.31 -11.54 9.86
C TYR A 145 -12.90 -11.87 9.35
N LEU A 146 -12.77 -12.80 8.40
CA LEU A 146 -11.49 -13.07 7.74
C LEU A 146 -11.10 -11.84 6.92
N THR A 147 -10.05 -11.16 7.35
CA THR A 147 -9.47 -10.02 6.63
C THR A 147 -8.24 -10.48 5.85
N PRO A 148 -7.87 -9.79 4.75
CA PRO A 148 -6.56 -9.99 4.14
C PRO A 148 -5.46 -9.74 5.19
N PRO A 149 -4.28 -10.40 5.07
CA PRO A 149 -3.17 -10.21 6.00
C PRO A 149 -2.85 -8.72 6.25
N ASN A 150 -2.52 -8.34 7.48
CA ASN A 150 -2.33 -6.93 7.86
C ASN A 150 -1.19 -6.24 7.10
N ASP A 151 -0.24 -7.00 6.55
CA ASP A 151 0.77 -6.52 5.59
C ASP A 151 0.16 -5.89 4.32
N PHE A 152 -1.16 -6.00 4.12
CA PHE A 152 -1.93 -5.41 3.03
C PHE A 152 -2.70 -4.13 3.38
N LYS A 153 -2.59 -3.58 4.59
CA LYS A 153 -3.17 -2.26 4.91
C LYS A 153 -2.17 -1.43 5.67
N LEU A 154 -1.23 -0.83 4.94
CA LEU A 154 -0.59 0.38 5.41
C LEU A 154 -1.69 1.41 5.64
N VAL A 155 -1.98 1.70 6.91
CA VAL A 155 -2.90 2.76 7.32
C VAL A 155 -2.05 3.92 7.82
N ALA A 156 -2.04 5.01 7.05
CA ALA A 156 -1.38 6.23 7.45
C ALA A 156 -2.40 7.26 7.93
N GLY A 157 -2.15 7.84 9.10
CA GLY A 157 -2.84 9.05 9.50
C GLY A 157 -2.45 10.20 8.57
N VAL A 158 -3.43 10.95 8.06
CA VAL A 158 -3.17 12.20 7.34
C VAL A 158 -2.51 13.22 8.28
N GLY A 159 -2.89 13.22 9.56
CA GLY A 159 -2.23 14.00 10.60
C GLY A 159 -2.06 15.48 10.23
N THR A 160 -0.82 15.95 10.34
CA THR A 160 -0.38 17.33 10.07
C THR A 160 -0.17 17.67 8.59
N ALA A 161 -0.42 16.72 7.68
CA ALA A 161 -0.19 16.92 6.25
C ALA A 161 -0.83 18.23 5.74
N MET A 162 -0.10 18.95 4.90
CA MET A 162 -0.68 20.05 4.14
C MET A 162 -1.47 19.46 2.97
N LEU A 163 -2.77 19.72 2.94
CA LEU A 163 -3.66 19.27 1.88
C LEU A 163 -3.58 20.21 0.69
N TRP A 164 -3.44 19.64 -0.50
CA TRP A 164 -3.55 20.39 -1.73
C TRP A 164 -5.03 20.49 -2.10
N THR A 165 -5.56 21.71 -2.18
CA THR A 165 -6.94 21.94 -2.59
C THR A 165 -7.00 23.13 -3.54
N GLU A 166 -7.85 23.02 -4.55
CA GLU A 166 -8.38 24.20 -5.23
C GLU A 166 -9.62 24.66 -4.47
N GLU A 167 -9.83 25.97 -4.36
CA GLU A 167 -10.91 26.59 -3.55
C GLU A 167 -12.34 26.14 -3.92
N LYS A 168 -12.51 25.42 -5.03
CA LYS A 168 -13.82 25.10 -5.64
C LYS A 168 -14.19 23.62 -5.65
N VAL A 169 -13.43 22.74 -4.98
CA VAL A 169 -13.60 21.30 -5.17
C VAL A 169 -14.30 20.61 -3.97
N PRO A 170 -15.30 19.73 -4.21
CA PRO A 170 -16.03 19.04 -3.14
C PRO A 170 -15.17 18.19 -2.20
N SER A 171 -15.65 18.02 -0.97
CA SER A 171 -14.98 17.30 0.13
C SER A 171 -15.08 15.77 0.06
N ASN A 172 -15.73 15.19 -0.97
CA ASN A 172 -16.08 13.77 -1.00
C ASN A 172 -15.02 12.85 -1.66
N ARG A 173 -13.77 13.31 -1.77
CA ARG A 173 -12.68 12.51 -2.35
C ARG A 173 -12.45 11.28 -1.49
N ARG A 174 -12.52 10.09 -2.09
CA ARG A 174 -12.35 8.78 -1.39
C ARG A 174 -11.02 8.11 -1.68
N VAL A 175 -10.14 8.77 -2.42
CA VAL A 175 -8.78 8.32 -2.70
C VAL A 175 -7.81 9.42 -2.29
N PHE A 176 -6.68 9.03 -1.70
CA PHE A 176 -5.66 9.95 -1.20
C PHE A 176 -4.27 9.57 -1.70
N VAL A 177 -3.45 10.57 -1.98
CA VAL A 177 -2.01 10.44 -2.23
C VAL A 177 -1.27 11.27 -1.17
N LEU A 178 -0.65 10.60 -0.22
CA LEU A 178 0.16 11.23 0.84
C LEU A 178 1.63 11.13 0.48
N GLU A 179 2.29 12.26 0.32
CA GLU A 179 3.72 12.37 0.03
C GLU A 179 4.50 12.66 1.32
N TYR A 180 5.54 11.88 1.59
CA TYR A 180 6.61 12.19 2.54
C TYR A 180 7.83 12.65 1.75
N SER A 181 8.30 13.86 2.03
CA SER A 181 9.25 14.55 1.17
C SER A 181 10.28 15.36 1.95
N ASP A 182 11.37 15.70 1.25
CA ASP A 182 12.53 16.41 1.79
C ASP A 182 13.02 17.44 0.77
N PHE A 183 13.18 18.69 1.20
CA PHE A 183 13.58 19.82 0.35
C PHE A 183 15.00 19.73 -0.23
N GLN A 184 15.90 18.95 0.38
CA GLN A 184 17.24 18.70 -0.15
C GLN A 184 17.34 17.41 -0.99
N CYS A 185 16.28 16.60 -1.04
CA CYS A 185 16.28 15.37 -1.81
C CYS A 185 16.10 15.63 -3.32
N PRO A 186 17.04 15.20 -4.19
CA PRO A 186 16.95 15.41 -5.63
C PRO A 186 15.79 14.64 -6.29
N PHE A 187 15.39 13.50 -5.72
CA PHE A 187 14.23 12.73 -6.21
C PHE A 187 12.91 13.39 -5.83
N CYS A 188 12.82 14.02 -4.66
CA CYS A 188 11.66 14.82 -4.25
C CYS A 188 11.44 16.01 -5.18
N LYS A 189 12.52 16.72 -5.55
CA LYS A 189 12.46 17.77 -6.57
C LYS A 189 11.95 17.24 -7.92
N ARG A 190 12.46 16.10 -8.37
CA ARG A 190 12.15 15.52 -9.69
C ARG A 190 10.65 15.15 -9.82
N VAL A 191 10.08 14.56 -8.78
CA VAL A 191 8.70 14.05 -8.81
C VAL A 191 7.64 15.15 -8.75
N GLN A 192 7.96 16.38 -8.30
CA GLN A 192 6.98 17.46 -8.21
C GLN A 192 6.29 17.77 -9.55
N SER A 193 7.01 17.72 -10.67
CA SER A 193 6.41 17.95 -11.99
C SER A 193 5.35 16.89 -12.36
N THR A 194 5.55 15.65 -11.91
CA THR A 194 4.58 14.55 -12.04
C THR A 194 3.37 14.80 -11.15
N LEU A 195 3.59 15.14 -9.88
CA LEU A 195 2.52 15.43 -8.92
C LEU A 195 1.66 16.63 -9.35
N GLN A 196 2.26 17.68 -9.91
CA GLN A 196 1.51 18.82 -10.47
C GLN A 196 0.58 18.40 -11.60
N LYS A 197 1.02 17.51 -12.50
CA LYS A 197 0.17 16.96 -13.57
C LYS A 197 -0.96 16.09 -13.00
N LEU A 198 -0.68 15.29 -11.98
CA LEU A 198 -1.67 14.41 -11.34
C LEU A 198 -2.72 15.20 -10.55
N ARG A 199 -2.30 16.23 -9.80
CA ARG A 199 -3.20 17.14 -9.07
C ARG A 199 -4.20 17.81 -10.02
N LYS A 200 -3.75 18.22 -11.21
CA LYS A 200 -4.64 18.76 -12.27
C LYS A 200 -5.56 17.70 -12.86
N LEU A 201 -5.06 16.49 -13.10
CA LEU A 201 -5.82 15.41 -13.72
C LEU A 201 -6.92 14.85 -12.80
N TYR A 202 -6.65 14.76 -11.50
CA TYR A 202 -7.51 14.11 -10.51
C TYR A 202 -8.05 15.07 -9.44
N SER A 203 -8.06 16.38 -9.72
CA SER A 203 -8.40 17.42 -8.72
C SER A 203 -9.73 17.15 -8.01
N ASN A 204 -10.72 16.61 -8.73
CA ASN A 204 -12.07 16.31 -8.25
C ASN A 204 -12.23 14.96 -7.53
N GLU A 205 -11.26 14.05 -7.66
CA GLU A 205 -11.44 12.65 -7.27
C GLU A 205 -10.43 12.18 -6.22
N VAL A 206 -9.23 12.77 -6.22
CA VAL A 206 -8.10 12.35 -5.39
C VAL A 206 -7.61 13.53 -4.55
N GLN A 207 -7.52 13.32 -3.24
CA GLN A 207 -6.92 14.29 -2.33
C GLN A 207 -5.41 14.08 -2.31
N PHE A 208 -4.63 15.16 -2.42
CA PHE A 208 -3.18 15.10 -2.28
C PHE A 208 -2.76 15.75 -0.95
N GLY A 209 -1.80 15.17 -0.27
CA GLY A 209 -1.23 15.68 0.97
C GLY A 209 0.29 15.61 0.97
N TYR A 210 0.92 16.54 1.68
CA TYR A 210 2.38 16.61 1.85
C TYR A 210 2.73 16.54 3.34
N ARG A 211 3.71 15.71 3.67
CA ARG A 211 4.34 15.59 5.00
C ARG A 211 5.86 15.72 4.88
N HIS A 212 6.44 16.31 5.91
CA HIS A 212 7.88 16.48 5.99
C HIS A 212 8.55 15.17 6.41
N PHE A 213 9.59 14.76 5.71
CA PHE A 213 10.50 13.69 6.14
C PHE A 213 11.97 14.07 5.89
N PRO A 214 12.48 15.15 6.53
CA PRO A 214 13.90 15.51 6.46
C PRO A 214 14.80 14.34 6.84
N LEU A 215 15.70 13.96 5.94
CA LEU A 215 16.65 12.89 6.17
C LEU A 215 17.81 13.38 7.06
N PRO A 216 18.35 12.56 7.96
CA PRO A 216 19.34 12.99 8.95
C PRO A 216 20.66 13.52 8.33
N PHE A 217 20.98 13.08 7.11
CA PHE A 217 22.16 13.54 6.36
C PHE A 217 21.92 14.83 5.55
N HIS A 218 20.68 15.34 5.50
CA HIS A 218 20.32 16.60 4.87
C HIS A 218 20.25 17.73 5.92
N LYS A 219 21.38 18.42 6.10
CA LYS A 219 21.61 19.39 7.18
C LYS A 219 20.56 20.50 7.28
N GLU A 220 20.09 21.01 6.15
CA GLU A 220 19.17 22.13 6.07
C GLU A 220 17.69 21.69 5.95
N ALA A 221 17.41 20.42 5.62
CA ALA A 221 16.06 19.97 5.30
C ALA A 221 15.07 20.18 6.45
N LYS A 222 15.50 19.98 7.70
CA LYS A 222 14.66 20.24 8.89
C LYS A 222 14.32 21.72 9.05
N VAL A 223 15.28 22.60 8.78
CA VAL A 223 15.09 24.06 8.87
C VAL A 223 14.20 24.57 7.73
N LEU A 224 14.35 24.02 6.52
CA LEU A 224 13.49 24.30 5.37
C LEU A 224 12.06 23.82 5.62
N ALA A 225 11.87 22.61 6.19
CA ALA A 225 10.55 22.11 6.57
C ALA A 225 9.82 23.06 7.54
N GLN A 226 10.53 23.54 8.57
CA GLN A 226 9.98 24.52 9.51
C GLN A 226 9.64 25.86 8.83
N ALA A 227 10.48 26.34 7.92
CA ALA A 227 10.21 27.56 7.15
C ALA A 227 8.91 27.43 6.33
N VAL A 228 8.67 26.29 5.67
CA VAL A 228 7.43 26.07 4.91
C VAL A 228 6.20 25.99 5.82
N GLU A 229 6.31 25.41 7.02
CA GLU A 229 5.22 25.45 8.00
C GLU A 229 4.97 26.88 8.52
N CYS A 230 5.98 27.73 8.67
CA CYS A 230 5.77 29.14 8.98
C CYS A 230 5.06 29.90 7.84
N ALA A 231 5.33 29.55 6.59
CA ALA A 231 4.59 30.09 5.45
C ALA A 231 3.12 29.64 5.44
N ARG A 232 2.82 28.47 6.01
CA ARG A 232 1.44 27.95 6.15
C ARG A 232 0.55 28.88 6.97
N ASP A 233 1.09 29.59 7.96
CA ASP A 233 0.35 30.56 8.77
C ASP A 233 -0.22 31.73 7.93
N GLN A 234 0.36 31.97 6.76
CA GLN A 234 -0.04 33.02 5.82
C GLN A 234 -0.61 32.42 4.52
N ASN A 235 -1.01 31.15 4.53
CA ASN A 235 -1.51 30.41 3.36
C ASN A 235 -0.52 30.32 2.18
N LYS A 236 0.79 30.43 2.45
CA LYS A 236 1.87 30.41 1.45
C LYS A 236 2.71 29.13 1.44
N PHE A 237 2.16 28.04 1.99
CA PHE A 237 2.85 26.75 2.04
C PHE A 237 3.29 26.27 0.66
N TRP A 238 2.36 26.22 -0.30
CA TRP A 238 2.60 25.60 -1.61
C TRP A 238 3.54 26.45 -2.48
N GLU A 239 3.41 27.78 -2.39
CA GLU A 239 4.28 28.74 -3.08
C GLU A 239 5.72 28.64 -2.58
N LEU A 240 5.95 28.64 -1.27
CA LEU A 240 7.30 28.51 -0.72
C LEU A 240 7.89 27.12 -1.00
N GLN A 241 7.09 26.06 -0.89
CA GLN A 241 7.47 24.70 -1.24
C GLN A 241 7.95 24.58 -2.70
N ASP A 242 7.26 25.23 -3.64
CA ASP A 242 7.60 25.16 -5.07
C ASP A 242 8.90 25.95 -5.35
N LEU A 243 9.05 27.11 -4.72
CA LEU A 243 10.28 27.89 -4.79
C LEU A 243 11.47 27.15 -4.18
N PHE A 244 11.28 26.46 -3.05
CA PHE A 244 12.35 25.66 -2.45
C PHE A 244 12.80 24.56 -3.39
N TYR A 245 11.89 23.72 -3.89
CA TYR A 245 12.31 22.67 -4.83
C TYR A 245 12.99 23.22 -6.09
N LYS A 246 12.57 24.38 -6.60
CA LYS A 246 13.17 24.96 -7.81
C LYS A 246 14.53 25.59 -7.56
N ASN A 247 14.65 26.38 -6.50
CA ASN A 247 15.68 27.40 -6.37
C ASN A 247 16.60 27.25 -5.16
N ILE A 248 16.19 26.51 -4.11
CA ILE A 248 17.02 26.42 -2.90
C ILE A 248 18.31 25.63 -3.16
N SER A 249 19.41 26.16 -2.68
CA SER A 249 20.71 25.50 -2.69
C SER A 249 20.81 24.40 -1.62
N SER A 250 21.73 23.46 -1.81
CA SER A 250 22.01 22.41 -0.81
C SER A 250 22.70 22.92 0.45
N ALA A 251 23.26 24.14 0.41
CA ALA A 251 23.86 24.82 1.55
C ALA A 251 23.08 26.11 1.86
N ALA A 252 21.75 25.96 1.90
CA ALA A 252 20.82 27.05 2.11
C ALA A 252 21.19 27.85 3.37
N ASN A 253 21.30 29.17 3.21
CA ASN A 253 21.49 30.07 4.33
C ASN A 253 20.26 30.96 4.54
N GLU A 254 20.24 31.68 5.65
CA GLU A 254 19.13 32.55 6.01
C GLU A 254 18.79 33.60 4.93
N LYS A 255 19.81 34.21 4.31
CA LYS A 255 19.59 35.24 3.27
C LYS A 255 18.85 34.66 2.07
N GLU A 256 19.22 33.45 1.65
CA GLU A 256 18.57 32.74 0.56
C GLU A 256 17.12 32.38 0.90
N ILE A 257 16.90 31.79 2.08
CA ILE A 257 15.56 31.44 2.58
C ILE A 257 14.65 32.67 2.62
N MET A 258 15.11 33.76 3.21
CA MET A 258 14.34 35.01 3.30
C MET A 258 14.11 35.67 1.93
N GLY A 259 15.02 35.47 0.97
CA GLY A 259 14.81 35.88 -0.42
C GLY A 259 13.63 35.12 -1.06
N LEU A 260 13.59 33.80 -0.91
CA LEU A 260 12.50 32.97 -1.43
C LEU A 260 11.17 33.21 -0.69
N VAL A 261 11.21 33.51 0.61
CA VAL A 261 10.03 33.90 1.41
C VAL A 261 9.36 35.14 0.82
N LYS A 262 10.14 36.17 0.47
CA LYS A 262 9.61 37.37 -0.20
C LYS A 262 9.03 37.04 -1.58
N LEU A 263 9.71 36.21 -2.35
CA LEU A 263 9.24 35.77 -3.66
C LEU A 263 7.96 34.90 -3.60
N ALA A 264 7.74 34.20 -2.49
CA ALA A 264 6.51 33.44 -2.23
C ALA A 264 5.29 34.33 -1.96
N GLY A 265 5.49 35.65 -1.81
CA GLY A 265 4.42 36.60 -1.49
C GLY A 265 3.99 36.53 -0.03
N ILE A 266 4.91 36.20 0.89
CA ILE A 266 4.69 36.28 2.34
C ILE A 266 4.74 37.76 2.74
N GLU A 267 3.59 38.31 3.15
CA GLU A 267 3.42 39.74 3.44
C GLU A 267 4.05 40.11 4.79
N ASP A 268 3.73 39.38 5.85
CA ASP A 268 4.30 39.60 7.18
C ASP A 268 5.58 38.79 7.37
N THR A 269 6.65 39.30 6.77
CA THR A 269 7.99 38.71 6.88
C THR A 269 8.55 38.72 8.30
N ARG A 270 8.12 39.66 9.17
CA ARG A 270 8.58 39.72 10.57
C ARG A 270 7.91 38.64 11.42
N ALA A 271 6.61 38.40 11.23
CA ALA A 271 5.92 37.29 11.87
C ALA A 271 6.48 35.95 11.39
N PHE A 272 6.76 35.82 10.09
CA PHE A 272 7.44 34.64 9.53
C PHE A 272 8.80 34.41 10.21
N GLU A 273 9.66 35.43 10.26
CA GLU A 273 11.00 35.30 10.86
C GLU A 273 10.91 34.92 12.34
N THR A 274 9.96 35.52 13.08
CA THR A 274 9.71 35.17 14.48
C THR A 274 9.27 33.72 14.63
N CYS A 275 8.35 33.24 13.78
CA CYS A 275 7.91 31.84 13.75
C CYS A 275 9.09 30.89 13.52
N TRP A 276 9.91 31.21 12.52
CA TRP A 276 10.98 30.35 12.05
C TRP A 276 12.15 30.31 13.06
N ARG A 277 12.61 31.48 13.55
CA ARG A 277 13.70 31.57 14.54
C ARG A 277 13.34 30.96 15.89
N LYS A 278 12.07 31.01 16.30
CA LYS A 278 11.60 30.38 17.54
C LYS A 278 11.35 28.88 17.41
N GLY A 279 11.53 28.30 16.22
CA GLY A 279 11.26 26.89 15.98
C GLY A 279 9.81 26.50 16.24
N LYS A 280 8.84 27.39 15.98
CA LYS A 280 7.40 27.19 16.30
C LYS A 280 6.88 25.83 15.81
N TYR A 281 7.39 25.36 14.68
CA TYR A 281 6.97 24.12 14.02
C TYR A 281 7.97 22.96 14.13
N GLU A 282 9.00 23.07 14.98
CA GLU A 282 9.95 21.99 15.20
C GLU A 282 9.27 20.69 15.61
N GLN A 283 8.39 20.74 16.62
CA GLN A 283 7.69 19.55 17.11
C GLN A 283 6.78 18.93 16.04
N ARG A 284 6.15 19.75 15.18
CA ARG A 284 5.33 19.25 14.07
C ARG A 284 6.18 18.43 13.09
N VAL A 285 7.30 18.99 12.65
CA VAL A 285 8.23 18.29 11.74
C VAL A 285 8.79 17.03 12.39
N GLN A 286 9.11 17.06 13.68
CA GLN A 286 9.55 15.88 14.42
C GLN A 286 8.45 14.80 14.50
N ASN A 287 7.18 15.18 14.69
CA ASN A 287 6.07 14.24 14.67
C ASN A 287 5.89 13.62 13.28
N ASP A 288 6.01 14.40 12.21
CA ASP A 288 5.94 13.89 10.84
C ASP A 288 7.03 12.83 10.57
N ILE A 289 8.26 13.09 11.03
CA ILE A 289 9.36 12.12 10.91
C ILE A 289 9.04 10.85 11.71
N ARG A 290 8.63 10.97 12.98
CA ARG A 290 8.34 9.79 13.81
C ARG A 290 7.22 8.94 13.23
N GLU A 291 6.12 9.55 12.81
CA GLU A 291 5.02 8.82 12.18
C GLU A 291 5.45 8.17 10.85
N GLY A 292 6.30 8.82 10.06
CA GLY A 292 6.87 8.19 8.87
C GLY A 292 7.74 6.97 9.20
N VAL A 293 8.58 7.06 10.23
CA VAL A 293 9.42 5.94 10.71
C VAL A 293 8.55 4.79 11.23
N GLU A 294 7.50 5.08 12.00
CA GLU A 294 6.53 4.09 12.49
C GLU A 294 5.80 3.36 11.34
N LEU A 295 5.63 4.03 10.19
CA LEU A 295 5.07 3.45 8.97
C LEU A 295 6.12 2.67 8.13
N GLY A 296 7.38 2.62 8.56
CA GLY A 296 8.47 1.95 7.86
C GLY A 296 9.13 2.78 6.74
N ILE A 297 8.92 4.10 6.72
CA ILE A 297 9.55 4.98 5.73
C ILE A 297 11.03 5.17 6.08
N GLN A 298 11.91 4.80 5.15
CA GLN A 298 13.36 4.92 5.30
C GLN A 298 13.99 5.99 4.40
N GLY A 299 13.20 6.59 3.49
CA GLY A 299 13.72 7.49 2.48
C GLY A 299 12.65 8.33 1.80
N THR A 300 13.10 9.32 1.03
CA THR A 300 12.23 10.26 0.31
C THR A 300 12.52 10.30 -1.19
N PRO A 301 11.52 10.58 -2.04
CA PRO A 301 10.12 10.71 -1.67
C PRO A 301 9.53 9.33 -1.39
N THR A 302 8.60 9.25 -0.44
CA THR A 302 7.77 8.06 -0.22
C THR A 302 6.30 8.46 -0.29
N PHE A 303 5.49 7.62 -0.91
CA PHE A 303 4.08 7.87 -1.13
C PHE A 303 3.24 6.78 -0.51
N ILE A 304 2.12 7.18 0.08
CA ILE A 304 1.07 6.30 0.55
C ILE A 304 -0.18 6.65 -0.25
N LEU A 305 -0.65 5.70 -1.04
CA LEU A 305 -1.75 5.91 -1.97
C LEU A 305 -2.83 4.87 -1.76
N GLY A 306 -4.05 5.31 -1.47
CA GLY A 306 -5.14 4.39 -1.21
C GLY A 306 -6.49 5.02 -0.94
N ALA A 307 -7.37 4.21 -0.36
CA ALA A 307 -8.70 4.65 0.07
C ALA A 307 -8.58 5.64 1.23
N TYR A 308 -9.28 6.76 1.11
CA TYR A 308 -9.36 7.79 2.14
C TYR A 308 -10.64 7.63 2.96
N ASP A 309 -10.47 7.62 4.28
CA ASP A 309 -11.57 7.79 5.20
C ASP A 309 -11.54 9.22 5.78
N PRO A 310 -12.47 10.11 5.39
CA PRO A 310 -12.55 11.46 5.91
C PRO A 310 -12.87 11.55 7.41
N GLU A 311 -13.53 10.55 7.99
CA GLU A 311 -13.92 10.55 9.40
C GLU A 311 -12.71 10.28 10.29
N SER A 312 -12.01 9.18 10.05
CA SER A 312 -10.77 8.84 10.77
C SER A 312 -9.55 9.62 10.29
N ARG A 313 -9.65 10.32 9.16
CA ARG A 313 -8.54 11.00 8.45
C ARG A 313 -7.37 10.04 8.19
N THR A 314 -7.68 8.84 7.72
CA THR A 314 -6.67 7.81 7.41
C THR A 314 -6.66 7.43 5.93
N VAL A 315 -5.49 7.02 5.45
CA VAL A 315 -5.28 6.50 4.11
C VAL A 315 -4.88 5.04 4.23
N SER A 316 -5.71 4.14 3.69
CA SER A 316 -5.44 2.71 3.64
C SER A 316 -5.02 2.31 2.23
N GLY A 317 -3.75 1.94 2.02
CA GLY A 317 -3.29 1.65 0.66
C GLY A 317 -1.88 1.14 0.49
N LYS A 318 -1.29 1.46 -0.66
CA LYS A 318 0.04 1.01 -1.08
C LYS A 318 1.10 2.07 -0.77
N MET A 319 2.26 1.61 -0.29
CA MET A 319 3.46 2.43 -0.23
C MET A 319 4.29 2.27 -1.50
N PHE A 320 4.95 3.34 -1.93
CA PHE A 320 6.04 3.25 -2.90
C PHE A 320 7.03 4.41 -2.72
N SER A 321 8.30 4.17 -3.01
CA SER A 321 9.39 5.13 -2.78
C SER A 321 10.14 5.47 -4.07
N GLY A 322 10.78 6.64 -4.08
CA GLY A 322 11.58 7.15 -5.18
C GLY A 322 10.78 7.99 -6.19
N ALA A 323 11.48 8.45 -7.24
CA ALA A 323 10.88 9.26 -8.31
C ALA A 323 9.96 8.42 -9.21
N VAL A 324 8.77 8.12 -8.71
CA VAL A 324 7.77 7.26 -9.35
C VAL A 324 7.22 7.90 -10.62
N SER A 325 7.05 7.09 -11.67
CA SER A 325 6.54 7.56 -12.96
C SER A 325 5.07 7.93 -12.90
N LYS A 326 4.63 8.82 -13.80
CA LYS A 326 3.23 9.22 -13.90
C LYS A 326 2.32 8.02 -14.15
N GLU A 327 2.76 7.09 -14.99
CA GLU A 327 2.00 5.90 -15.39
C GLU A 327 1.73 5.00 -14.18
N LYS A 328 2.72 4.86 -13.28
CA LYS A 328 2.55 4.09 -12.06
C LYS A 328 1.54 4.73 -11.12
N PHE A 329 1.60 6.05 -10.94
CA PHE A 329 0.59 6.77 -10.16
C PHE A 329 -0.81 6.57 -10.74
N VAL A 330 -0.99 6.82 -12.03
CA VAL A 330 -2.27 6.65 -12.73
C VAL A 330 -2.81 5.23 -12.52
N GLN A 331 -1.99 4.20 -12.75
CA GLN A 331 -2.40 2.80 -12.56
C GLN A 331 -2.96 2.55 -11.15
N VAL A 332 -2.28 3.03 -10.11
CA VAL A 332 -2.69 2.79 -8.72
C VAL A 332 -3.89 3.67 -8.33
N ILE A 333 -3.96 4.92 -8.78
CA ILE A 333 -5.11 5.80 -8.57
C ILE A 333 -6.37 5.16 -9.15
N GLU A 334 -6.34 4.75 -10.42
CA GLU A 334 -7.48 4.15 -11.10
C GLU A 334 -7.94 2.85 -10.43
N GLN A 335 -6.99 2.05 -9.91
CA GLN A 335 -7.30 0.86 -9.12
C GLN A 335 -8.17 1.20 -7.89
N PHE A 336 -7.79 2.22 -7.11
CA PHE A 336 -8.52 2.62 -5.91
C PHE A 336 -9.83 3.36 -6.24
N LEU A 337 -9.86 4.21 -7.28
CA LEU A 337 -11.09 4.86 -7.73
C LEU A 337 -12.14 3.81 -8.15
N THR A 338 -11.74 2.80 -8.91
CA THR A 338 -12.64 1.70 -9.30
C THR A 338 -13.17 0.92 -8.10
N SER A 339 -12.31 0.64 -7.11
CA SER A 339 -12.68 -0.10 -5.90
C SER A 339 -13.70 0.67 -5.06
N THR A 340 -13.41 1.95 -4.77
CA THR A 340 -14.30 2.82 -3.98
C THR A 340 -15.65 3.07 -4.65
N ARG A 341 -15.69 3.21 -5.98
CA ARG A 341 -16.95 3.31 -6.75
C ARG A 341 -17.79 2.03 -6.67
N SER A 342 -17.15 0.86 -6.63
CA SER A 342 -17.85 -0.43 -6.53
C SER A 342 -18.45 -0.63 -5.14
N GLU A 343 -17.70 -0.30 -4.08
CA GLU A 343 -18.20 -0.32 -2.69
C GLU A 343 -19.38 0.63 -2.50
N ALA A 344 -19.32 1.84 -3.05
CA ALA A 344 -20.42 2.81 -2.97
C ALA A 344 -21.70 2.35 -3.69
N LYS A 345 -21.59 1.48 -4.70
CA LYS A 345 -22.75 0.87 -5.39
C LYS A 345 -23.34 -0.31 -4.63
N LEU A 346 -22.55 -1.01 -3.81
CA LEU A 346 -22.99 -2.15 -2.99
C LEU A 346 -23.67 -1.72 -1.69
N ASN A 347 -23.36 -0.52 -1.19
CA ASN A 347 -23.93 0.06 0.03
C ASN A 347 -25.15 0.96 -0.24
N ARG A 348 -25.68 0.97 -1.47
CA ARG A 348 -26.97 1.58 -1.86
C ARG A 348 -27.94 0.47 -2.20
#